data_AF-A0A1W9LEI6-F1
#
_entry.id   AF-A0A1W9LEI6-F1
#
_cell.length_a   1.000
_cell.length_b   1.000
_cell.length_c   1.000
_cell.angle_alpha   90.00
_cell.angle_beta   90.00
_cell.angle_gamma   90.00
#
_symmetry.space_group_name_H-M   'P 1'
#
loop_
_entity.id
_entity.type
_entity.pdbx_description
1 polymer ?
#
loop_
_entity_poly.entity_id
_entity_poly.type
_entity_poly.pdbx_seq_one_letter_code
_entity_poly.pdbx_strand_id
1 'polypeptide(L)'
;MKRQSLFKLVIIFLALFAGLSLADVVEIIQIRYRSAPDALRIVEKLLTKDGSVTMDERTNSLVVKDSEESVGRIQKIMVNFDKAIEQAKIRVRFNENESDSGRLVSA
;
A
#
# COMPACT_ATOMS: atom_id res chain seq x y z
N MET A 1 16.75 49.81 -20.48
CA MET A 1 15.28 49.60 -20.42
C MET A 1 14.79 48.16 -20.64
N LYS A 2 15.49 47.27 -21.38
CA LYS A 2 15.01 45.89 -21.67
C LYS A 2 14.95 44.91 -20.48
N ARG A 3 15.75 45.13 -19.44
CA ARG A 3 15.88 44.22 -18.27
C ARG A 3 14.61 44.19 -17.39
N GLN A 4 13.87 45.30 -17.32
CA GLN A 4 12.60 45.43 -16.60
C GLN A 4 11.44 44.69 -17.29
N SER A 5 11.44 44.66 -18.63
CA SER A 5 10.43 43.95 -19.43
C SER A 5 10.54 42.43 -19.30
N LEU A 6 11.76 41.92 -19.12
CA LEU A 6 12.01 40.50 -18.93
C LEU A 6 11.48 40.00 -17.57
N PHE A 7 11.69 40.79 -16.51
CA PHE A 7 11.20 40.47 -15.16
C PHE A 7 9.67 40.41 -15.10
N LYS A 8 8.98 41.34 -15.78
CA LYS A 8 7.52 41.32 -15.86
C LYS A 8 7.00 40.07 -16.59
N LEU A 9 7.68 39.65 -17.66
CA LEU A 9 7.30 38.46 -18.41
C LEU A 9 7.50 37.17 -17.57
N VAL A 10 8.60 37.11 -16.81
CA VAL A 10 8.85 35.99 -15.88
C VAL A 10 7.81 35.93 -14.77
N ILE A 11 7.41 37.07 -14.20
CA ILE A 11 6.37 37.12 -13.15
C ILE A 11 5.00 36.70 -13.72
N ILE A 12 4.67 37.14 -14.93
CA ILE A 12 3.43 36.72 -15.60
C ILE A 12 3.47 35.22 -15.92
N PHE A 13 4.61 34.68 -16.35
CA PHE A 13 4.78 33.24 -16.60
C PHE A 13 4.69 32.42 -15.31
N LEU A 14 5.30 32.89 -14.22
CA LEU A 14 5.21 32.29 -12.88
C LEU A 14 3.76 32.30 -12.36
N ALA A 15 3.04 33.40 -12.56
CA ALA A 15 1.63 33.54 -12.17
C ALA A 15 0.70 32.66 -13.02
N LEU A 16 0.99 32.51 -14.32
CA LEU A 16 0.27 31.59 -15.21
C LEU A 16 0.49 30.12 -14.80
N PHE A 17 1.70 29.78 -14.37
CA PHE A 17 2.06 28.44 -13.94
C PHE A 17 1.50 28.10 -12.54
N ALA A 18 1.41 29.09 -11.65
CA ALA A 18 0.84 28.92 -10.31
C ALA A 18 -0.66 28.57 -10.32
N GLY A 19 -1.36 28.84 -11.42
CA GLY A 19 -2.79 28.54 -11.59
C GLY A 19 -3.10 27.13 -12.11
N LEU A 20 -2.11 26.27 -12.36
CA LEU A 20 -2.35 24.87 -12.71
C LEU A 20 -2.86 24.13 -11.47
N SER A 21 -4.17 24.18 -11.26
CA SER A 21 -4.86 23.55 -10.15
C SER A 21 -4.62 22.03 -10.14
N LEU A 22 -3.85 21.55 -9.16
CA LEU A 22 -3.83 20.15 -8.75
C LEU A 22 -5.10 19.93 -7.94
N ALA A 23 -6.20 19.58 -8.61
CA ALA A 23 -7.43 19.23 -7.91
C ALA A 23 -7.20 17.94 -7.12
N ASP A 24 -7.35 18.01 -5.79
CA ASP A 24 -7.37 16.82 -4.96
C ASP A 24 -8.60 16.00 -5.28
N VAL A 25 -8.40 14.70 -5.50
CA VAL A 25 -9.46 13.71 -5.66
C VAL A 25 -9.64 12.99 -4.33
N VAL A 26 -10.89 12.71 -3.98
CA VAL A 26 -11.22 11.87 -2.82
C VAL A 26 -11.70 10.52 -3.32
N GLU A 27 -11.09 9.45 -2.84
CA GLU A 27 -11.46 8.09 -3.19
C GLU A 27 -11.58 7.19 -1.96
N ILE A 28 -12.53 6.26 -2.02
CA ILE A 28 -12.74 5.23 -1.00
C ILE A 28 -12.16 3.91 -1.50
N ILE A 29 -11.18 3.38 -0.77
CA ILE A 29 -10.51 2.12 -1.06
C ILE A 29 -10.96 1.08 -0.04
N GLN A 30 -11.76 0.12 -0.49
CA GLN A 30 -12.21 -0.99 0.35
C GLN A 30 -11.18 -2.12 0.37
N ILE A 31 -10.92 -2.68 1.55
CA ILE A 31 -9.92 -3.74 1.76
C ILE A 31 -10.63 -5.05 2.12
N ARG A 32 -10.27 -6.14 1.44
CA ARG A 32 -10.99 -7.42 1.47
C ARG A 32 -10.27 -8.55 2.21
N TYR A 33 -8.97 -8.69 1.98
CA TYR A 33 -8.18 -9.82 2.47
C TYR A 33 -7.22 -9.43 3.60
N ARG A 34 -6.98 -8.14 3.80
CA ARG A 34 -6.13 -7.60 4.85
C ARG A 34 -6.87 -6.60 5.75
N SER A 35 -6.18 -6.14 6.79
CA SER A 35 -6.71 -5.15 7.73
C SER A 35 -6.49 -3.72 7.21
N ALA A 36 -7.47 -2.84 7.43
CA ALA A 36 -7.36 -1.41 7.14
C ALA A 36 -6.22 -0.71 7.91
N PRO A 37 -5.93 -1.04 9.19
CA PRO A 37 -4.78 -0.47 9.89
C PRO A 37 -3.43 -0.79 9.23
N ASP A 38 -3.26 -1.99 8.66
CA ASP A 38 -2.02 -2.34 7.97
C ASP A 38 -1.88 -1.61 6.64
N ALA A 39 -2.98 -1.47 5.91
CA ALA A 39 -3.01 -0.70 4.67
C ALA A 39 -2.77 0.78 4.90
N LEU A 40 -3.32 1.36 5.98
CA LEU A 40 -3.14 2.76 6.37
C LEU A 40 -1.65 3.11 6.45
N ARG A 41 -0.86 2.29 7.15
CA ARG A 41 0.60 2.48 7.29
C ARG A 41 1.37 2.48 5.97
N ILE A 42 0.84 1.82 4.94
CA ILE A 42 1.42 1.80 3.59
C ILE A 42 0.99 3.06 2.86
N VAL A 43 -0.32 3.36 2.87
CA VAL A 43 -0.89 4.51 2.17
C VAL A 43 -0.31 5.82 2.70
N GLU A 44 -0.13 5.98 4.00
CA GLU A 44 0.49 7.16 4.63
C GLU A 44 1.88 7.51 4.04
N LYS A 45 2.64 6.50 3.60
CA LYS A 45 3.98 6.68 3.01
C LYS A 45 3.93 7.03 1.53
N LEU A 46 2.78 6.87 0.89
CA LEU A 46 2.57 7.08 -0.55
C LEU A 46 1.89 8.41 -0.85
N LEU A 47 1.36 9.08 0.18
CA LEU A 47 0.73 10.39 0.06
C LEU A 47 1.74 11.46 -0.34
N THR A 48 1.24 12.46 -1.06
CA THR A 48 1.95 13.73 -1.24
C THR A 48 1.94 14.53 0.07
N LYS A 49 2.69 15.63 0.08
CA LYS A 49 2.78 16.51 1.26
C LYS A 49 1.42 17.06 1.73
N ASP A 50 0.51 17.30 0.79
CA ASP A 50 -0.80 17.89 1.05
C ASP A 50 -1.93 16.83 1.09
N GLY A 51 -1.59 15.58 0.83
CA GLY A 51 -2.52 14.45 0.87
C GLY A 51 -2.91 14.07 2.30
N SER A 52 -4.08 13.47 2.44
CA SER A 52 -4.56 12.91 3.71
C SER A 52 -5.24 11.55 3.50
N VAL A 53 -5.21 10.74 4.55
CA VAL A 53 -5.89 9.46 4.60
C VAL A 53 -6.61 9.30 5.93
N THR A 54 -7.79 8.71 5.91
CA THR A 54 -8.55 8.35 7.10
C THR A 54 -9.06 6.94 6.94
N MET A 55 -9.12 6.19 8.05
CA MET A 55 -9.60 4.82 8.07
C MET A 55 -11.03 4.77 8.64
N ASP A 56 -11.89 3.99 8.00
CA ASP A 56 -13.14 3.51 8.58
C ASP A 56 -12.98 2.04 8.97
N GLU A 57 -12.78 1.80 10.27
CA GLU A 57 -12.60 0.46 10.84
C GLU A 57 -13.85 -0.41 10.67
N ARG A 58 -15.05 0.18 10.72
CA ARG A 58 -16.31 -0.55 10.65
C ARG A 58 -16.51 -1.19 9.28
N THR A 59 -16.03 -0.53 8.23
CA THR A 59 -16.15 -1.00 6.84
C THR A 59 -14.84 -1.54 6.26
N ASN A 60 -13.77 -1.59 7.05
CA ASN A 60 -12.43 -1.97 6.63
C ASN A 60 -12.00 -1.24 5.35
N SER A 61 -12.17 0.09 5.35
CA SER A 61 -11.95 0.93 4.17
C SER A 61 -11.08 2.15 4.52
N LEU A 62 -10.40 2.69 3.52
CA LEU A 62 -9.63 3.91 3.62
C LEU A 62 -10.26 5.00 2.75
N VAL A 63 -10.40 6.20 3.28
CA VAL A 63 -10.76 7.41 2.54
C VAL A 63 -9.47 8.18 2.29
N VAL A 64 -9.08 8.30 1.03
CA VAL A 64 -7.83 8.94 0.60
C VAL A 64 -8.17 10.22 -0.15
N LYS A 65 -7.52 11.32 0.22
CA LYS A 65 -7.59 12.61 -0.47
C LYS A 65 -6.18 12.98 -0.93
N ASP A 66 -5.94 13.02 -2.23
CA ASP A 66 -4.64 13.43 -2.80
C ASP A 66 -4.83 13.77 -4.30
N SER A 67 -3.76 14.22 -4.95
CA SER A 67 -3.66 14.33 -6.41
C SER A 67 -4.07 13.03 -7.12
N GLU A 68 -4.70 13.15 -8.28
CA GLU A 68 -5.15 12.01 -9.10
C GLU A 68 -4.02 11.02 -9.40
N GLU A 69 -2.81 11.51 -9.65
CA GLU A 69 -1.63 10.67 -9.87
C GLU A 69 -1.28 9.84 -8.63
N SER A 70 -1.28 10.46 -7.45
CA SER A 70 -0.98 9.79 -6.19
C SER A 70 -2.01 8.73 -5.85
N VAL A 71 -3.30 9.08 -5.96
CA VAL A 71 -4.42 8.14 -5.75
C VAL A 71 -4.31 6.95 -6.71
N GLY A 72 -4.06 7.20 -8.01
CA GLY A 72 -3.89 6.13 -8.99
C GLY A 72 -2.68 5.21 -8.71
N ARG A 73 -1.59 5.73 -8.13
CA ARG A 73 -0.46 4.90 -7.66
C ARG A 73 -0.85 4.07 -6.43
N ILE A 74 -1.54 4.69 -5.47
CA ILE A 74 -2.00 4.02 -4.24
C ILE A 74 -2.91 2.84 -4.60
N GLN A 75 -3.89 3.03 -5.48
CA GLN A 75 -4.78 1.96 -5.94
C GLN A 75 -4.01 0.78 -6.55
N LYS A 76 -3.05 1.05 -7.45
CA LYS A 76 -2.23 -0.01 -8.10
C LYS A 76 -1.44 -0.84 -7.11
N ILE A 77 -0.88 -0.20 -6.08
CA ILE A 77 -0.17 -0.88 -4.99
C ILE A 77 -1.15 -1.71 -4.17
N MET A 78 -2.32 -1.14 -3.87
CA MET A 78 -3.31 -1.78 -3.01
C MET A 78 -3.95 -3.03 -3.63
N VAL A 79 -4.10 -3.06 -4.96
CA VAL A 79 -4.51 -4.27 -5.72
C VAL A 79 -3.53 -5.45 -5.50
N ASN A 80 -2.23 -5.17 -5.33
CA ASN A 80 -1.24 -6.20 -5.08
C ASN A 80 -1.09 -6.57 -3.62
N PHE A 81 -1.26 -5.60 -2.73
CA PHE A 81 -1.24 -5.82 -1.29
C PHE A 81 -2.44 -6.66 -0.84
N ASP A 82 -3.65 -6.29 -1.25
CA ASP A 82 -4.90 -6.90 -0.82
C ASP A 82 -5.23 -8.18 -1.62
N LYS A 83 -4.39 -9.21 -1.46
CA LYS A 83 -4.57 -10.54 -2.05
C LYS A 83 -4.82 -11.60 -0.98
N ALA A 84 -5.63 -12.59 -1.33
CA ALA A 84 -5.84 -13.78 -0.52
C ALA A 84 -4.51 -14.54 -0.32
N ILE A 85 -4.30 -15.06 0.89
CA ILE A 85 -3.14 -15.89 1.21
C ILE A 85 -3.45 -17.33 0.77
N GLU A 86 -2.49 -17.98 0.09
CA GLU A 86 -2.60 -19.40 -0.24
C GLU A 86 -2.46 -20.26 1.02
N GLN A 87 -3.40 -21.17 1.24
CA GLN A 87 -3.35 -22.09 2.37
C GLN A 87 -2.53 -23.34 2.02
N ALA A 88 -1.45 -23.59 2.76
CA ALA A 88 -0.66 -24.81 2.62
C ALA A 88 -1.18 -25.93 3.54
N LYS A 89 -1.35 -27.15 2.98
CA LYS A 89 -1.73 -28.34 3.75
C LYS A 89 -0.49 -29.15 4.12
N ILE A 90 -0.17 -29.19 5.41
CA ILE A 90 0.95 -29.99 5.94
C ILE A 90 0.42 -31.38 6.31
N ARG A 91 1.04 -32.44 5.77
CA ARG A 91 0.78 -33.83 6.17
C ARG A 91 2.03 -34.39 6.84
N VAL A 92 1.93 -34.68 8.13
CA VAL A 92 2.98 -35.34 8.90
C VAL A 92 2.73 -36.85 8.89
N ARG A 93 3.77 -37.66 8.66
CA ARG A 93 3.74 -39.11 8.87
C ARG A 93 4.88 -39.50 9.78
N PHE A 94 4.55 -40.22 10.86
CA PHE A 94 5.53 -40.79 11.77
C PHE A 94 5.76 -42.23 11.37
N ASN A 95 7.02 -42.60 11.11
CA ASN A 95 7.43 -43.97 10.91
C ASN A 95 8.29 -44.35 12.13
N GLU A 96 7.82 -45.32 12.92
CA GLU A 96 8.58 -45.91 14.01
C GLU A 96 9.21 -47.21 13.50
N ASN A 97 10.54 -47.27 13.47
CA ASN A 97 11.28 -48.49 13.16
C ASN A 97 11.75 -49.08 14.49
N GLU A 98 11.05 -50.10 14.98
CA GLU A 98 11.51 -50.91 16.10
C GLU A 98 12.58 -51.87 15.59
N SER A 99 13.86 -51.57 15.84
CA SER A 99 14.94 -52.55 15.65
C SER A 99 15.01 -53.45 16.88
N ASP A 100 14.19 -54.51 16.91
CA ASP A 100 14.31 -55.59 17.87
C ASP A 100 15.61 -56.36 17.60
N SER A 101 16.70 -55.98 18.26
CA SER A 101 17.91 -56.80 18.34
C SER A 101 17.72 -57.78 19.48
N GLY A 102 16.99 -58.86 19.18
CA GLY A 102 16.74 -59.97 20.07
C GLY A 102 18.01 -60.45 20.79
N ARG A 103 17.93 -60.45 22.12
CA ARG A 103 18.93 -61.00 23.04
C ARG A 103 19.10 -62.50 22.77
N LEU A 104 20.33 -62.95 22.52
CA LEU A 104 20.74 -64.32 22.83
C LEU A 104 21.69 -64.26 24.03
N VAL A 105 21.15 -64.52 25.22
CA VAL A 105 21.96 -64.87 26.40
C VAL A 105 22.19 -66.37 26.30
N SER A 106 23.37 -66.79 25.84
CA SER A 106 23.77 -68.19 25.86
C SER A 106 23.97 -68.64 27.31
N ALA A 107 23.31 -69.74 27.67
CA ALA A 107 23.48 -70.48 28.93
C ALA A 107 24.67 -71.44 28.85
#